data_AF-A0A3N6FN63-F1
#
_entry.id   AF-A0A3N6FN63-F1
#
_cell.length_a   1.000
_cell.length_b   1.000
_cell.length_c   1.000
_cell.angle_alpha   90.00
_cell.angle_beta   90.00
_cell.angle_gamma   90.00
#
_symmetry.space_group_name_H-M   'P 1'
#
loop_
_entity.id
_entity.type
_entity.pdbx_description
1 polymer ?
#
loop_
_entity_poly.entity_id
_entity_poly.type
_entity_poly.pdbx_seq_one_letter_code
_entity_poly.pdbx_strand_id
1 'polypeptide(L)'
;MRNLFSELPEACDNTLLIAERIESYDEVFDHVDEMPQFPDVPEGGTQESWLRKKALKGQAIRYGAPAPQHILNRFGTGMTVIGPMGFSSCFLVVADVCRHARGNKIPLGPGRGSATGSIVACAARITELCPLEHGHCSKAREA
;
A
#
# COMPACT_ATOMS: atom_id res chain seq x y z
N MET A 1 -2.47 11.51 -47.38
CA MET A 1 -3.83 11.08 -46.98
C MET A 1 -4.92 11.62 -47.88
N ARG A 2 -5.05 12.94 -48.09
CA ARG A 2 -6.13 13.50 -48.94
C ARG A 2 -6.20 12.93 -50.37
N ASN A 3 -5.06 12.76 -51.06
CA ASN A 3 -5.04 12.14 -52.39
C ASN A 3 -5.51 10.68 -52.42
N LEU A 4 -5.42 9.95 -51.30
CA LEU A 4 -5.88 8.56 -51.20
C LEU A 4 -7.41 8.47 -51.03
N PHE A 5 -8.04 9.53 -50.55
CA PHE A 5 -9.49 9.65 -50.33
C PHE A 5 -10.07 10.76 -51.23
N SER A 6 -9.56 10.87 -52.46
CA SER A 6 -9.94 11.96 -53.38
C SER A 6 -11.41 11.92 -53.79
N GLU A 7 -12.00 10.72 -53.80
CA GLU A 7 -13.41 10.46 -54.08
C GLU A 7 -14.35 10.77 -52.91
N LEU A 8 -13.80 10.97 -51.70
CA LEU A 8 -14.56 11.28 -50.48
C LEU A 8 -13.80 12.28 -49.61
N PRO A 9 -13.71 13.57 -50.01
CA PRO A 9 -12.90 14.57 -49.33
C PRO A 9 -13.25 14.73 -47.84
N GLU A 10 -14.53 14.58 -47.48
CA GLU A 10 -15.00 14.69 -46.10
C GLU A 10 -14.39 13.63 -45.15
N ALA A 11 -13.86 12.52 -45.68
CA ALA A 11 -13.22 11.48 -44.86
C ALA A 11 -12.04 12.04 -44.07
N CYS A 12 -11.20 12.86 -44.71
CA CYS A 12 -10.07 13.50 -44.05
C CYS A 12 -10.52 14.66 -43.15
N ASP A 13 -11.54 15.42 -43.56
CA ASP A 13 -12.03 16.56 -42.77
C ASP A 13 -12.70 16.11 -41.46
N ASN A 14 -13.43 15.00 -41.49
CA ASN A 14 -14.04 14.40 -40.31
C ASN A 14 -13.01 13.99 -39.24
N THR A 15 -11.78 13.62 -39.63
CA THR A 15 -10.72 13.34 -38.63
C THR A 15 -10.32 14.57 -37.84
N LEU A 16 -10.31 15.74 -38.47
CA LEU A 16 -10.03 17.01 -37.81
C LEU A 16 -11.23 17.46 -36.97
N LEU A 17 -12.45 17.31 -37.47
CA LEU A 17 -13.67 17.59 -36.70
C LEU A 17 -13.76 16.73 -35.43
N ILE A 18 -13.32 15.47 -35.48
CA ILE A 18 -13.21 14.62 -34.29
C ILE A 18 -12.08 15.12 -33.39
N ALA A 19 -10.90 15.39 -33.94
CA ALA A 19 -9.76 15.87 -33.17
C ALA A 19 -10.06 17.17 -32.40
N GLU A 20 -10.80 18.10 -33.00
CA GLU A 20 -11.24 19.35 -32.36
C GLU A 20 -12.28 19.15 -31.25
N ARG A 21 -13.00 18.02 -31.24
CA ARG A 21 -13.98 17.68 -30.18
C ARG A 21 -13.34 16.94 -29.01
N ILE A 22 -12.11 16.47 -29.15
CA ILE A 22 -11.42 15.75 -28.07
C ILE A 22 -10.96 16.78 -27.03
N GLU A 23 -11.42 16.59 -25.80
CA GLU A 23 -11.01 17.37 -24.63
C GLU A 23 -9.74 16.76 -23.99
N SER A 24 -9.18 17.46 -23.01
CA SER A 24 -8.00 16.95 -22.30
C SER A 24 -8.32 15.69 -21.50
N TYR A 25 -7.38 14.76 -21.48
CA TYR A 25 -7.41 13.58 -20.60
C TYR A 25 -6.59 13.78 -19.32
N ASP A 26 -6.07 14.99 -19.06
CA ASP A 26 -5.19 15.26 -17.92
C ASP A 26 -5.85 14.88 -16.59
N GLU A 27 -7.14 15.20 -16.41
CA GLU A 27 -7.91 14.87 -15.20
C GLU A 27 -7.96 13.36 -14.91
N VAL A 28 -7.83 12.51 -15.94
CA VAL A 28 -7.80 11.05 -15.78
C VAL A 28 -6.48 10.58 -15.15
N PHE A 29 -5.40 11.33 -15.36
CA PHE A 29 -4.06 11.01 -14.90
C PHE A 29 -3.59 11.87 -13.73
N ASP A 30 -4.40 12.86 -13.32
CA ASP A 30 -4.16 13.65 -12.12
C ASP A 30 -4.11 12.75 -10.89
N HIS A 31 -3.19 13.06 -9.99
CA HIS A 31 -3.01 12.28 -8.77
C HIS A 31 -4.17 12.53 -7.81
N VAL A 32 -4.94 11.48 -7.55
CA VAL A 32 -5.97 11.45 -6.50
C VAL A 32 -5.66 10.31 -5.54
N ASP A 33 -5.66 10.60 -4.24
CA ASP A 33 -5.52 9.57 -3.20
C ASP A 33 -6.85 8.87 -2.96
N GLU A 34 -7.05 7.76 -3.68
CA GLU A 34 -8.23 6.89 -3.58
C GLU A 34 -8.03 5.76 -2.55
N MET A 35 -7.09 5.91 -1.62
CA MET A 35 -6.80 4.89 -0.61
C MET A 35 -8.01 4.70 0.33
N PRO A 36 -8.55 3.46 0.46
CA PRO A 36 -9.63 3.20 1.38
C PRO A 36 -9.27 3.55 2.82
N GLN A 37 -10.19 4.17 3.55
CA GLN A 37 -10.04 4.43 4.97
C GLN A 37 -10.47 3.20 5.76
N PHE A 38 -9.62 2.74 6.70
CA PHE A 38 -9.99 1.61 7.54
C PHE A 38 -11.12 2.02 8.49
N PRO A 39 -12.25 1.29 8.51
CA PRO A 39 -13.47 1.74 9.19
C PRO A 39 -13.38 1.65 10.71
N ASP A 40 -12.67 0.66 11.26
CA ASP A 40 -12.68 0.39 12.72
C ASP A 40 -11.63 1.19 13.50
N VAL A 41 -11.26 2.38 13.03
CA VAL A 41 -10.40 3.29 13.81
C VAL A 41 -11.27 3.92 14.91
N PRO A 42 -10.92 3.75 16.20
CA PRO A 42 -11.70 4.34 17.29
C PRO A 42 -11.77 5.86 17.21
N GLU A 43 -12.83 6.43 17.77
CA GLU A 43 -13.01 7.89 17.85
C GLU A 43 -11.80 8.59 18.49
N GLY A 44 -11.36 9.69 17.88
CA GLY A 44 -10.14 10.40 18.25
C GLY A 44 -8.82 9.73 17.82
N GLY A 45 -8.90 8.58 17.14
CA GLY A 45 -7.77 7.88 16.55
C GLY A 45 -7.49 8.27 15.10
N THR A 46 -6.30 7.89 14.62
CA THR A 46 -5.91 8.02 13.20
C THR A 46 -5.55 6.65 12.64
N GLN A 47 -5.50 6.51 11.32
CA GLN A 47 -5.04 5.28 10.66
C GLN A 47 -3.65 4.86 11.18
N GLU A 48 -2.75 5.83 11.36
CA GLU A 48 -1.40 5.57 11.89
C GLU A 48 -1.43 5.12 13.35
N SER A 49 -2.15 5.83 14.23
CA SER A 49 -2.18 5.48 15.65
C SER A 49 -2.82 4.11 15.88
N TRP A 50 -3.81 3.76 15.06
CA TRP A 50 -4.43 2.45 15.07
C TRP A 50 -3.52 1.34 14.56
N LEU A 51 -2.82 1.56 13.43
CA LEU A 51 -1.81 0.64 12.93
C LEU A 51 -0.73 0.39 13.98
N ARG A 52 -0.21 1.44 14.60
CA ARG A 52 0.80 1.34 15.66
C ARG A 52 0.31 0.45 16.81
N LYS A 53 -0.91 0.68 17.29
CA LYS A 53 -1.51 -0.11 18.37
C LYS A 53 -1.66 -1.58 17.99
N LYS A 54 -2.13 -1.88 16.78
CA LYS A 54 -2.29 -3.26 16.28
C LYS A 54 -0.94 -3.96 16.09
N ALA A 55 0.03 -3.27 15.51
CA ALA A 55 1.36 -3.81 15.27
C ALA A 55 2.14 -4.06 16.58
N LEU A 56 1.99 -3.21 17.59
CA LEU A 56 2.59 -3.45 18.92
C LEU A 56 1.99 -4.70 19.59
N LYS A 57 0.68 -4.91 19.47
CA LYS A 57 0.04 -6.16 19.93
C LYS A 57 0.60 -7.39 19.19
N GLY A 58 0.78 -7.28 17.88
CA GLY A 58 1.36 -8.37 17.09
C GLY A 58 2.83 -8.63 17.42
N GLN A 59 3.63 -7.59 17.71
CA GLN A 59 4.99 -7.74 18.21
C GLN A 59 5.02 -8.45 19.57
N ALA A 60 4.13 -8.09 20.49
CA ALA A 60 4.04 -8.75 21.79
C ALA A 60 3.77 -10.26 21.65
N ILE A 61 2.95 -10.65 20.68
CA ILE A 61 2.66 -12.05 20.37
C ILE A 61 3.88 -12.77 19.76
N ARG A 62 4.64 -12.10 18.90
CA ARG A 62 5.78 -12.70 18.19
C ARG A 62 7.07 -12.76 19.02
N TYR A 63 7.38 -11.70 19.75
CA TYR A 63 8.69 -11.47 20.38
C TYR A 63 8.61 -11.32 21.91
N GLY A 64 7.42 -11.40 22.49
CA GLY A 64 7.19 -11.12 23.92
C GLY A 64 6.94 -9.64 24.22
N ALA A 65 6.55 -9.36 25.47
CA ALA A 65 6.23 -8.03 25.95
C ALA A 65 7.15 -7.66 27.14
N PRO A 66 8.11 -6.72 26.97
CA PRO A 66 8.43 -5.99 25.75
C PRO A 66 9.21 -6.81 24.72
N ALA A 67 9.09 -6.44 23.44
CA ALA A 67 9.92 -7.00 22.37
C ALA A 67 11.38 -6.49 22.53
N PRO A 68 12.38 -7.20 21.96
CA PRO A 68 13.78 -6.76 22.00
C PRO A 68 13.98 -5.35 21.45
N GLN A 69 14.89 -4.59 22.05
CA GLN A 69 15.10 -3.17 21.71
C GLN A 69 15.40 -2.93 20.22
N HIS A 70 16.17 -3.83 19.58
CA HIS A 70 16.50 -3.70 18.17
C HIS A 70 15.26 -3.84 17.25
N ILE A 71 14.26 -4.65 17.64
CA ILE A 71 12.97 -4.76 16.95
C ILE A 71 12.16 -3.48 17.12
N LEU A 72 12.08 -2.96 18.35
CA LEU A 72 11.34 -1.74 18.66
C LEU A 72 11.91 -0.53 17.92
N ASN A 73 13.23 -0.36 17.92
CA ASN A 73 13.91 0.70 17.19
C ASN A 73 13.61 0.61 15.70
N ARG A 74 13.74 -0.59 15.12
CA ARG A 74 13.49 -0.78 13.69
C ARG A 74 12.02 -0.55 13.32
N PHE A 75 11.10 -0.99 14.17
CA PHE A 75 9.68 -0.72 14.01
C PHE A 75 9.38 0.78 14.05
N GLY A 76 10.00 1.51 14.97
CA GLY A 76 9.93 2.98 15.04
C GLY A 76 10.31 3.63 13.70
N THR A 77 11.48 3.28 13.15
CA THR A 77 11.91 3.78 11.84
C THR A 77 10.96 3.39 10.70
N GLY A 78 10.38 2.20 10.74
CA GLY A 78 9.38 1.80 9.74
C GLY A 78 8.12 2.66 9.80
N MET A 79 7.64 2.94 11.01
CA MET A 79 6.45 3.78 11.22
C MET A 79 6.67 5.24 10.81
N THR A 80 7.88 5.79 10.98
CA THR A 80 8.19 7.17 10.53
C THR A 80 8.15 7.33 9.01
N VAL A 81 8.32 6.24 8.26
CA VAL A 81 8.17 6.25 6.79
C VAL A 81 6.70 6.04 6.39
N ILE A 82 6.00 5.08 7.01
CA ILE A 82 4.64 4.69 6.62
C ILE A 82 3.59 5.75 6.97
N GLY A 83 3.73 6.42 8.12
CA GLY A 83 2.77 7.42 8.59
C GLY A 83 2.58 8.58 7.61
N PRO A 84 3.64 9.34 7.29
CA PRO A 84 3.56 10.50 6.39
C PRO A 84 3.14 10.17 4.96
N MET A 85 3.39 8.95 4.50
CA MET A 85 3.02 8.50 3.14
C MET A 85 1.53 8.11 3.03
N GLY A 86 0.74 8.18 4.10
CA GLY A 86 -0.69 7.82 4.06
C GLY A 86 -0.95 6.31 3.97
N PHE A 87 0.07 5.47 3.96
CA PHE A 87 -0.08 4.02 3.75
C PHE A 87 -0.55 3.23 4.99
N SER A 88 -0.85 3.90 6.09
CA SER A 88 -1.28 3.22 7.31
C SER A 88 -2.60 2.44 7.11
N SER A 89 -3.52 2.98 6.33
CA SER A 89 -4.79 2.30 6.02
C SER A 89 -4.58 1.05 5.16
N CYS A 90 -3.68 1.09 4.17
CA CYS A 90 -3.31 -0.07 3.36
C CYS A 90 -2.82 -1.24 4.24
N PHE A 91 -1.92 -0.97 5.20
CA PHE A 91 -1.45 -1.99 6.14
C PHE A 91 -2.59 -2.53 7.02
N LEU A 92 -3.51 -1.67 7.48
CA LEU A 92 -4.66 -2.10 8.27
C LEU A 92 -5.61 -3.02 7.49
N VAL A 93 -5.94 -2.65 6.24
CA VAL A 93 -6.80 -3.46 5.37
C VAL A 93 -6.18 -4.82 5.10
N VAL A 94 -4.91 -4.86 4.68
CA VAL A 94 -4.23 -6.14 4.40
C VAL A 94 -4.09 -6.99 5.66
N ALA A 95 -3.75 -6.39 6.81
CA ALA A 95 -3.67 -7.10 8.08
C ALA A 95 -5.02 -7.71 8.47
N ASP A 96 -6.12 -7.01 8.20
CA ASP A 96 -7.46 -7.52 8.46
C ASP A 96 -7.84 -8.71 7.56
N VAL A 97 -7.53 -8.63 6.27
CA VAL A 97 -7.69 -9.76 5.34
C VAL A 97 -6.91 -10.98 5.83
N CYS A 98 -5.64 -10.79 6.22
CA CYS A 98 -4.83 -11.89 6.76
C CYS A 98 -5.39 -12.44 8.08
N ARG A 99 -5.91 -11.58 8.97
CA ARG A 99 -6.57 -11.99 10.21
C ARG A 99 -7.82 -12.83 9.90
N HIS A 100 -8.67 -12.36 9.00
CA HIS A 100 -9.90 -13.05 8.60
C HIS A 100 -9.59 -14.42 7.98
N ALA A 101 -8.63 -14.49 7.05
CA ALA A 101 -8.21 -15.74 6.44
C ALA A 101 -7.74 -16.77 7.49
N ARG A 102 -6.87 -16.36 8.43
CA ARG A 102 -6.43 -17.25 9.53
C ARG A 102 -7.60 -17.70 10.42
N GLY A 103 -8.51 -16.79 10.78
CA GLY A 103 -9.68 -17.10 11.59
C GLY A 103 -10.62 -18.12 10.93
N ASN A 104 -10.71 -18.09 9.60
CA ASN A 104 -11.53 -19.00 8.79
C ASN A 104 -10.75 -20.21 8.25
N LYS A 105 -9.53 -20.47 8.75
CA LYS A 105 -8.68 -21.59 8.34
C LYS A 105 -8.36 -21.60 6.82
N ILE A 106 -8.34 -20.43 6.20
CA ILE A 106 -7.87 -20.25 4.82
C ILE A 106 -6.34 -20.18 4.85
N PRO A 107 -5.62 -21.05 4.11
CA PRO A 107 -4.17 -21.06 4.12
C PRO A 107 -3.57 -19.74 3.62
N LEU A 108 -2.56 -19.23 4.33
CA LEU A 108 -1.76 -18.08 3.91
C LEU A 108 -0.30 -18.51 3.77
N GLY A 109 0.36 -18.03 2.73
CA GLY A 109 1.81 -18.15 2.61
C GLY A 109 2.55 -17.22 3.58
N PRO A 110 3.88 -17.40 3.75
CA PRO A 110 4.69 -16.62 4.69
C PRO A 110 4.89 -15.14 4.30
N GLY A 111 4.49 -14.77 3.08
CA GLY A 111 4.72 -13.46 2.47
C GLY A 111 5.59 -13.57 1.22
N ARG A 112 5.50 -12.57 0.33
CA ARG A 112 6.28 -12.50 -0.92
C ARG A 112 6.56 -11.05 -1.32
N GLY A 113 7.54 -10.85 -2.19
CA GLY A 113 7.91 -9.53 -2.69
C GLY A 113 8.53 -8.64 -1.60
N SER A 114 8.56 -7.33 -1.83
CA SER A 114 9.20 -6.36 -0.93
C SER A 114 8.57 -6.27 0.46
N ALA A 115 7.32 -6.70 0.61
CA ALA A 115 6.61 -6.69 1.89
C ALA A 115 7.30 -7.55 2.97
N THR A 116 8.02 -8.61 2.59
CA THR A 116 8.78 -9.44 3.56
C THR A 116 9.95 -8.70 4.20
N GLY A 117 10.42 -7.60 3.59
CA GLY A 117 11.45 -6.74 4.14
C GLY A 117 10.96 -5.74 5.21
N SER A 118 9.64 -5.64 5.43
CA SER A 118 9.04 -4.67 6.34
C SER A 118 8.81 -5.26 7.73
N ILE A 119 9.46 -4.69 8.74
CA ILE A 119 9.23 -5.07 10.15
C ILE A 119 7.80 -4.73 10.58
N VAL A 120 7.18 -3.70 9.98
CA VAL A 120 5.80 -3.29 10.26
C VAL A 120 4.83 -4.32 9.69
N ALA A 121 5.10 -4.87 8.51
CA ALA A 121 4.30 -5.96 7.94
C ALA A 121 4.39 -7.23 8.78
N CYS A 122 5.60 -7.58 9.24
CA CYS A 122 5.81 -8.68 10.16
C CYS A 122 5.06 -8.46 11.48
N ALA A 123 5.18 -7.27 12.08
CA ALA A 123 4.53 -6.88 13.32
C ALA A 123 3.00 -6.90 13.23
N ALA A 124 2.43 -6.42 12.11
CA ALA A 124 0.99 -6.45 11.85
C ALA A 124 0.48 -7.86 11.45
N ARG A 125 1.35 -8.88 11.42
CA ARG A 125 1.06 -10.25 10.97
C ARG A 125 0.53 -10.31 9.53
N ILE A 126 1.03 -9.45 8.66
CA ILE A 126 0.83 -9.54 7.21
C ILE A 126 1.80 -10.59 6.65
N THR A 127 3.06 -10.54 7.10
CA THR A 127 4.08 -11.54 6.80
C THR A 127 4.40 -12.36 8.04
N GLU A 128 4.86 -13.60 7.83
CA GLU A 128 5.33 -14.49 8.89
C GLU A 128 6.85 -14.46 9.04
N LEU A 129 7.56 -13.89 8.06
CA LEU A 129 9.02 -13.74 8.08
C LEU A 129 9.43 -12.45 8.78
N CYS A 130 10.32 -12.58 9.79
CA CYS A 130 11.01 -11.44 10.40
C CYS A 130 12.17 -10.99 9.49
N PRO A 131 12.18 -9.74 8.99
CA PRO A 131 13.23 -9.28 8.09
C PRO A 131 14.61 -9.14 8.75
N LEU A 132 14.65 -8.99 10.08
CA LEU A 132 15.91 -8.86 10.82
C LEU A 132 16.62 -10.20 11.02
N GLU A 133 15.87 -11.29 11.11
CA GLU A 133 16.43 -12.65 11.22
C GLU A 133 17.03 -13.15 9.90
N HIS A 134 16.57 -12.62 8.77
CA HIS A 134 16.90 -13.11 7.42
C HIS A 134 17.72 -12.11 6.58
N GLY A 135 18.13 -10.97 7.13
CA GLY A 135 18.94 -9.97 6.41
C GLY A 135 18.22 -9.24 5.27
N HIS A 136 16.89 -9.35 5.15
CA HIS A 136 16.09 -8.77 4.06
C HIS A 136 15.52 -7.37 4.37
N CYS A 137 16.08 -6.68 5.36
CA CYS A 137 15.50 -5.45 5.85
C CYS A 137 15.47 -4.37 4.76
N SER A 138 14.28 -3.84 4.46
CA SER A 138 14.10 -2.79 3.46
C SER A 138 14.97 -1.59 3.83
N LYS A 139 16.06 -1.34 3.10
CA LYS A 139 16.83 -0.10 3.28
C LYS A 139 15.90 1.04 2.91
N ALA A 140 15.31 1.71 3.91
CA ALA A 140 14.89 3.09 3.71
C ALA A 140 16.18 3.79 3.34
N ARG A 141 16.35 4.13 2.06
CA ARG A 141 17.48 4.96 1.65
C ARG A 141 17.38 6.19 2.52
N GLU A 142 18.39 6.41 3.37
CA GLU A 142 18.59 7.70 4.01
C GLU A 142 18.61 8.71 2.86
N ALA A 143 17.61 9.60 2.88
CA ALA A 143 17.54 10.76 2.00
C ALA A 143 18.27 11.91 2.69
#